data_AF-A0A0P8B0G4-F1
#
_entry.id   AF-A0A0P8B0G4-F1
#
_cell.length_a   1.000
_cell.length_b   1.000
_cell.length_c   1.000
_cell.angle_alpha   90.00
_cell.angle_beta   90.00
_cell.angle_gamma   90.00
#
_symmetry.space_group_name_H-M   'P 1'
#
loop_
_entity.id
_entity.type
_entity.pdbx_description
1 polymer ?
#
loop_
_entity_poly.entity_id
_entity_poly.type
_entity_poly.pdbx_seq_one_letter_code
_entity_poly.pdbx_strand_id
1 'polypeptide(L)'
;MDTPVVVNNVTGAAGSTGMRHIAEADPDGYTIGVMGLHAVSQSFMNPQAPSLDAFEPVVYVSDDPGALQISADTGIGTLEEYVAAMQDDPMALMNGNDPQGGNSFVFAEVIPEALGIEMMKLPYPGHAPTVTALLTGEVQTATLPIPPILEHALAGTVNVLGVAAEERHPQLPDVPTFKEQGYDVVVNDFVMLVAPSGLPDDVRATLEEGLLATLESEAFTAAADKNGMMLRPLGAEAAAAELAAQEETVYPLLERRGLVAEELLRN
;
A
#
# COMPACT_ATOMS: atom_id res chain seq x y z
N MET A 1 -5.40 -25.69 15.27
CA MET A 1 -3.93 -25.57 15.36
C MET A 1 -3.62 -24.91 16.70
N ASP A 2 -2.81 -25.55 17.55
CA ASP A 2 -2.48 -25.05 18.91
C ASP A 2 -1.15 -24.28 18.97
N THR A 3 -0.55 -23.98 17.81
CA THR A 3 0.70 -23.21 17.73
C THR A 3 0.36 -21.71 17.60
N PRO A 4 0.84 -20.84 18.52
CA PRO A 4 0.58 -19.41 18.44
C PRO A 4 1.35 -18.78 17.27
N VAL A 5 0.71 -17.88 16.53
CA VAL A 5 1.35 -17.02 15.53
C VAL A 5 1.69 -15.69 16.20
N VAL A 6 2.98 -15.35 16.27
CA VAL A 6 3.44 -14.11 16.90
C VAL A 6 3.69 -13.06 15.83
N VAL A 7 3.03 -11.91 15.96
CA VAL A 7 3.24 -10.76 15.07
C VAL A 7 4.39 -9.91 15.60
N ASN A 8 5.41 -9.70 14.77
CA ASN A 8 6.55 -8.84 15.06
C ASN A 8 6.68 -7.72 14.01
N ASN A 9 6.52 -6.47 14.43
CA ASN A 9 6.65 -5.31 13.54
C ASN A 9 8.13 -4.89 13.42
N VAL A 10 8.77 -5.24 12.30
CA VAL A 10 10.15 -4.85 12.00
C VAL A 10 10.15 -3.64 11.06
N THR A 11 10.41 -2.45 11.62
CA THR A 11 10.32 -1.16 10.89
C THR A 11 11.68 -0.68 10.38
N GLY A 12 11.66 0.23 9.39
CA GLY A 12 12.84 0.93 8.89
C GLY A 12 13.16 0.68 7.41
N ALA A 13 13.81 1.65 6.79
CA ALA A 13 14.19 1.64 5.36
C ALA A 13 13.00 1.32 4.43
N ALA A 14 11.87 2.02 4.62
CA ALA A 14 10.64 1.81 3.84
C ALA A 14 10.17 0.34 3.75
N GLY A 15 10.42 -0.45 4.80
CA GLY A 15 10.02 -1.86 4.88
C GLY A 15 11.12 -2.85 4.48
N SER A 16 12.20 -2.41 3.81
CA SER A 16 13.30 -3.31 3.41
C SER A 16 13.97 -4.02 4.59
N THR A 17 13.94 -3.42 5.80
CA THR A 17 14.49 -4.08 7.00
C THR A 17 13.68 -5.32 7.38
N GLY A 18 12.35 -5.24 7.35
CA GLY A 18 11.48 -6.38 7.58
C GLY A 18 11.61 -7.42 6.47
N MET A 19 11.61 -6.98 5.21
CA MET A 19 11.78 -7.91 4.08
C MET A 19 13.12 -8.65 4.11
N ARG A 20 14.20 -7.99 4.54
CA ARG A 20 15.50 -8.67 4.72
C ARG A 20 15.45 -9.72 5.81
N HIS A 21 14.79 -9.42 6.94
CA HIS A 21 14.60 -10.40 8.02
C HIS A 21 13.88 -11.66 7.53
N ILE A 22 12.91 -11.51 6.62
CA ILE A 22 12.22 -12.65 6.00
C ILE A 22 13.15 -13.37 5.01
N ALA A 23 13.81 -12.66 4.11
CA ALA A 23 14.70 -13.26 3.12
C ALA A 23 15.86 -14.07 3.73
N GLU A 24 16.32 -13.68 4.92
CA GLU A 24 17.40 -14.33 5.66
C GLU A 24 16.93 -15.45 6.60
N ALA A 25 15.63 -15.67 6.75
CA ALA A 25 15.09 -16.70 7.64
C ALA A 25 15.17 -18.11 7.01
N ASP A 26 15.10 -19.13 7.87
CA ASP A 26 15.05 -20.52 7.41
C ASP A 26 13.73 -20.78 6.64
N PRO A 27 13.75 -21.43 5.47
CA PRO A 27 12.56 -21.74 4.68
C PRO A 27 11.82 -22.96 5.25
N ASP A 28 11.44 -22.91 6.52
CA ASP A 28 10.80 -24.00 7.27
C ASP A 28 9.32 -23.76 7.59
N GLY A 29 8.79 -22.60 7.18
CA GLY A 29 7.40 -22.19 7.34
C GLY A 29 7.05 -21.54 8.68
N TYR A 30 8.02 -21.37 9.59
CA TYR A 30 7.76 -20.71 10.89
C TYR A 30 8.00 -19.19 10.86
N THR A 31 8.63 -18.68 9.80
CA THR A 31 8.79 -17.26 9.55
C THR A 31 8.15 -16.90 8.22
N ILE A 32 7.09 -16.09 8.27
CA ILE A 32 6.42 -15.54 7.10
C ILE A 32 6.35 -14.01 7.22
N GLY A 33 6.37 -13.33 6.09
CA GLY A 33 6.33 -11.89 5.95
C GLY A 33 5.02 -11.38 5.37
N VAL A 34 4.76 -10.10 5.62
CA VAL A 34 3.75 -9.33 4.91
C VAL A 34 4.46 -8.46 3.87
N MET A 35 4.16 -8.70 2.60
CA MET A 35 4.68 -7.97 1.45
C MET A 35 3.58 -7.08 0.87
N GLY A 36 3.97 -5.94 0.32
CA GLY A 36 3.13 -5.08 -0.52
C GLY A 36 3.97 -4.32 -1.54
N LEU A 37 3.39 -3.26 -2.11
CA LEU A 37 4.00 -2.39 -3.11
C LEU A 37 5.36 -1.83 -2.66
N HIS A 38 5.55 -1.61 -1.36
CA HIS A 38 6.82 -1.14 -0.80
C HIS A 38 7.99 -2.09 -1.13
N ALA A 39 7.78 -3.41 -1.09
CA ALA A 39 8.84 -4.38 -1.35
C ALA A 39 9.24 -4.38 -2.84
N VAL A 40 8.25 -4.33 -3.73
CA VAL A 40 8.42 -4.21 -5.18
C VAL A 40 9.14 -2.90 -5.54
N SER A 41 8.75 -1.80 -4.91
CA SER A 41 9.39 -0.51 -5.15
C SER A 41 10.84 -0.52 -4.67
N GLN A 42 11.08 -0.98 -3.43
CA GLN A 42 12.42 -1.04 -2.87
C GLN A 42 13.36 -1.99 -3.63
N SER A 43 12.86 -3.08 -4.23
CA SER A 43 13.69 -3.98 -5.04
C SER A 43 14.27 -3.32 -6.30
N PHE A 44 13.76 -2.15 -6.71
CA PHE A 44 14.32 -1.35 -7.81
C PHE A 44 15.03 -0.07 -7.35
N MET A 45 14.65 0.47 -6.19
CA MET A 45 15.15 1.76 -5.71
C MET A 45 16.34 1.65 -4.76
N ASN A 46 16.52 0.49 -4.12
CA ASN A 46 17.49 0.29 -3.06
C ASN A 46 18.32 -0.97 -3.32
N PRO A 47 19.60 -0.84 -3.72
CA PRO A 47 20.50 -1.98 -3.94
C PRO A 47 20.74 -2.88 -2.71
N GLN A 48 20.34 -2.42 -1.51
CA GLN A 48 20.43 -3.18 -0.26
C GLN A 48 19.09 -3.81 0.17
N ALA A 49 18.03 -3.62 -0.62
CA ALA A 49 16.78 -4.35 -0.46
C ALA A 49 16.92 -5.76 -1.08
N PRO A 50 16.28 -6.79 -0.50
CA PRO A 50 16.22 -8.09 -1.16
C PRO A 50 15.53 -8.00 -2.52
N SER A 51 16.01 -8.78 -3.49
CA SER A 51 15.31 -9.01 -4.75
C SER A 51 14.04 -9.83 -4.52
N LEU A 52 13.07 -9.72 -5.42
CA LEU A 52 11.77 -10.40 -5.27
C LEU A 52 11.87 -11.92 -5.35
N ASP A 53 12.92 -12.47 -5.98
CA ASP A 53 13.20 -13.91 -6.05
C ASP A 53 13.69 -14.52 -4.72
N ALA A 54 13.99 -13.68 -3.73
CA ALA A 54 14.29 -14.12 -2.36
C ALA A 54 13.04 -14.59 -1.60
N PHE A 55 11.85 -14.46 -2.19
CA PHE A 55 10.57 -14.75 -1.54
C PHE A 55 9.76 -15.78 -2.31
N GLU A 56 9.04 -16.61 -1.56
CA GLU A 56 8.01 -17.52 -2.06
C GLU A 56 6.63 -16.94 -1.70
N PRO A 57 5.82 -16.48 -2.68
CA PRO A 57 4.44 -16.08 -2.45
C PRO A 57 3.59 -17.24 -1.91
N VAL A 58 2.85 -17.01 -0.82
CA VAL A 58 2.02 -18.05 -0.18
C VAL A 58 0.54 -17.77 -0.42
N VAL A 59 0.06 -16.57 -0.09
CA VAL A 59 -1.30 -16.12 -0.40
C VAL A 59 -1.35 -14.63 -0.69
N TYR A 60 -2.19 -14.24 -1.65
CA TYR A 60 -2.60 -12.86 -1.83
C TYR A 60 -3.82 -12.61 -0.92
N VAL A 61 -3.87 -11.46 -0.24
CA VAL A 61 -4.88 -11.16 0.79
C VAL A 61 -5.86 -10.10 0.31
N SER A 62 -5.37 -8.94 -0.12
CA SER A 62 -6.20 -7.79 -0.45
C SER A 62 -5.54 -6.85 -1.43
N ASP A 63 -6.37 -6.09 -2.13
CA ASP A 63 -5.99 -4.87 -2.84
C ASP A 63 -6.28 -3.67 -1.95
N ASP A 64 -5.37 -2.71 -1.90
CA ASP A 64 -5.51 -1.52 -1.08
C ASP A 64 -5.27 -0.28 -1.96
N PRO A 65 -6.30 0.19 -2.70
CA PRO A 65 -6.14 1.31 -3.62
C PRO A 65 -5.73 2.59 -2.88
N GLY A 66 -4.81 3.34 -3.48
CA GLY A 66 -4.40 4.63 -2.95
C GLY A 66 -5.55 5.62 -2.98
N ALA A 67 -5.65 6.47 -1.96
CA ALA A 67 -6.66 7.51 -1.90
C ALA A 67 -6.05 8.82 -1.41
N LEU A 68 -6.69 9.94 -1.77
CA LEU A 68 -6.30 11.27 -1.30
C LEU A 68 -7.21 11.68 -0.15
N GLN A 69 -6.61 11.91 1.01
CA GLN A 69 -7.31 12.36 2.20
C GLN A 69 -6.98 13.82 2.51
N ILE A 70 -7.94 14.54 3.08
CA ILE A 70 -7.77 15.90 3.57
C ILE A 70 -8.44 16.08 4.93
N SER A 71 -7.81 16.82 5.83
CA SER A 71 -8.41 17.16 7.11
C SER A 71 -9.66 18.02 6.90
N ALA A 72 -10.75 17.70 7.61
CA ALA A 72 -11.99 18.47 7.52
C ALA A 72 -11.82 19.93 7.99
N ASP A 73 -10.82 20.20 8.85
CA ASP A 73 -10.51 21.54 9.36
C ASP A 73 -9.99 22.49 8.28
N THR A 74 -9.55 21.97 7.12
CA THR A 74 -9.17 22.81 5.97
C THR A 74 -10.35 23.54 5.33
N GLY A 75 -11.58 23.05 5.54
CA GLY A 75 -12.77 23.53 4.86
C GLY A 75 -12.89 23.11 3.39
N ILE A 76 -11.93 22.35 2.86
CA ILE A 76 -11.95 21.80 1.50
C ILE A 76 -12.73 20.47 1.52
N GLY A 77 -13.78 20.38 0.72
CA GLY A 77 -14.69 19.23 0.68
C GLY A 77 -14.68 18.45 -0.63
N THR A 78 -14.10 19.01 -1.68
CA THR A 78 -14.13 18.42 -3.03
C THR A 78 -12.75 18.36 -3.66
N LEU A 79 -12.58 17.44 -4.62
CA LEU A 79 -11.34 17.35 -5.40
C LEU A 79 -11.10 18.61 -6.23
N GLU A 80 -12.15 19.25 -6.76
CA GLU A 80 -12.04 20.49 -7.54
C GLU A 80 -11.47 21.63 -6.69
N GLU A 81 -11.99 21.83 -5.47
CA GLU A 81 -11.47 22.82 -4.52
C GLU A 81 -10.01 22.54 -4.14
N TYR A 82 -9.68 21.26 -3.93
CA TYR A 82 -8.31 20.85 -3.63
C TYR A 82 -7.36 21.16 -4.79
N VAL A 83 -7.72 20.79 -6.02
CA VAL A 83 -6.90 21.05 -7.22
C VAL A 83 -6.72 22.55 -7.42
N ALA A 84 -7.79 23.34 -7.25
CA ALA A 84 -7.71 24.80 -7.34
C ALA A 84 -6.76 25.41 -6.30
N ALA A 85 -6.81 24.93 -5.04
CA ALA A 85 -5.91 25.39 -3.98
C ALA A 85 -4.43 25.07 -4.30
N MET A 86 -4.15 23.86 -4.79
CA MET A 86 -2.79 23.43 -5.11
C MET A 86 -2.23 24.09 -6.38
N GLN A 87 -3.09 24.49 -7.32
CA GLN A 87 -2.68 25.27 -8.49
C GLN A 87 -2.35 26.73 -8.17
N ASP A 88 -3.01 27.31 -7.15
CA ASP A 88 -2.70 28.66 -6.67
C ASP A 88 -1.39 28.71 -5.89
N ASP A 89 -1.20 27.76 -4.96
CA ASP A 89 0.03 27.59 -4.20
C ASP A 89 0.31 26.11 -3.90
N PRO A 90 1.30 25.50 -4.58
CA PRO A 90 1.73 24.12 -4.32
C PRO A 90 2.18 23.83 -2.88
N MET A 91 2.47 24.87 -2.10
CA MET A 91 2.90 24.78 -0.70
C MET A 91 1.75 25.00 0.29
N ALA A 92 0.53 25.28 -0.18
CA ALA A 92 -0.61 25.60 0.68
C ALA A 92 -1.00 24.43 1.61
N LEU A 93 -0.87 23.19 1.12
CA LEU A 93 -1.24 21.99 1.84
C LEU A 93 -0.09 20.98 1.79
N MET A 94 0.42 20.61 2.96
CA MET A 94 1.42 19.55 3.06
C MET A 94 0.74 18.18 3.05
N ASN A 95 1.36 17.23 2.35
CA ASN A 95 0.92 15.85 2.25
C ASN A 95 1.80 14.93 3.10
N GLY A 96 1.20 14.18 4.02
CA GLY A 96 1.86 13.09 4.73
C GLY A 96 1.87 11.80 3.91
N ASN A 97 3.04 11.14 3.84
CA ASN A 97 3.24 9.85 3.17
C ASN A 97 4.47 9.14 3.75
N ASP A 98 4.80 7.97 3.22
CA ASP A 98 5.97 7.19 3.58
C ASP A 98 7.27 7.82 3.05
N PRO A 99 8.44 7.39 3.54
CA PRO A 99 9.70 7.71 2.89
C PRO A 99 9.75 7.14 1.47
N GLN A 100 10.71 7.66 0.69
CA GLN A 100 10.92 7.27 -0.70
C GLN A 100 10.93 5.75 -0.91
N GLY A 101 10.05 5.30 -1.80
CA GLY A 101 9.82 3.89 -2.16
C GLY A 101 8.90 3.11 -1.23
N GLY A 102 8.25 3.74 -0.25
CA GLY A 102 7.06 3.20 0.40
C GLY A 102 5.83 3.25 -0.52
N ASN A 103 4.79 2.48 -0.19
CA ASN A 103 3.52 2.42 -0.93
C ASN A 103 2.82 3.79 -0.99
N SER A 104 2.66 4.51 0.13
CA SER A 104 2.03 5.84 0.10
C SER A 104 2.89 6.90 -0.59
N PHE A 105 4.22 6.74 -0.60
CA PHE A 105 5.10 7.58 -1.41
C PHE A 105 4.78 7.42 -2.91
N VAL A 106 4.59 6.19 -3.39
CA VAL A 106 4.18 5.95 -4.79
C VAL A 106 2.84 6.60 -5.09
N PHE A 107 1.87 6.56 -4.18
CA PHE A 107 0.59 7.27 -4.36
C PHE A 107 0.79 8.80 -4.45
N ALA A 108 1.61 9.36 -3.56
CA ALA A 108 1.98 10.78 -3.54
C ALA A 108 2.79 11.22 -4.77
N GLU A 109 3.37 10.28 -5.50
CA GLU A 109 3.99 10.54 -6.79
C GLU A 109 2.96 10.56 -7.92
N VAL A 110 2.09 9.54 -7.98
CA VAL A 110 1.22 9.27 -9.14
C VAL A 110 -0.06 10.11 -9.15
N ILE A 111 -0.71 10.27 -8.00
CA ILE A 111 -1.97 11.01 -7.90
C ILE A 111 -1.81 12.47 -8.33
N PRO A 112 -0.87 13.27 -7.78
CA PRO A 112 -0.74 14.67 -8.19
C PRO A 112 -0.31 14.83 -9.66
N GLU A 113 0.47 13.90 -10.23
CA GLU A 113 0.80 13.88 -11.66
C GLU A 113 -0.47 13.79 -12.51
N ALA A 114 -1.37 12.85 -12.19
CA ALA A 114 -2.62 12.67 -12.90
C ALA A 114 -3.56 13.87 -12.74
N LEU A 115 -3.54 14.52 -11.57
CA LEU A 115 -4.30 15.74 -11.30
C LEU A 115 -3.69 17.00 -11.94
N GLY A 116 -2.46 16.92 -12.46
CA GLY A 116 -1.75 18.07 -13.02
C GLY A 116 -1.38 19.13 -11.99
N ILE A 117 -1.04 18.70 -10.76
CA ILE A 117 -0.65 19.59 -9.65
C ILE A 117 0.73 19.22 -9.11
N GLU A 118 1.35 20.16 -8.41
CA GLU A 118 2.51 19.90 -7.55
C GLU A 118 2.04 19.62 -6.11
N MET A 119 2.83 18.85 -5.35
CA MET A 119 2.49 18.44 -3.99
C MET A 119 3.72 18.44 -3.09
N MET A 120 3.67 19.18 -1.99
CA MET A 120 4.69 19.14 -0.96
C MET A 120 4.50 17.92 -0.07
N LYS A 121 5.46 16.98 -0.11
CA LYS A 121 5.46 15.71 0.62
C LYS A 121 6.30 15.80 1.90
N LEU A 122 5.74 15.40 3.03
CA LEU A 122 6.43 15.25 4.30
C LEU A 122 6.41 13.76 4.72
N PRO A 123 7.57 13.07 4.70
CA PRO A 123 7.60 11.64 4.95
C PRO A 123 7.53 11.29 6.44
N TYR A 124 6.80 10.22 6.78
CA TYR A 124 6.61 9.66 8.11
C TYR A 124 6.91 8.16 8.13
N PRO A 125 7.30 7.57 9.28
CA PRO A 125 7.66 6.15 9.34
C PRO A 125 6.41 5.24 9.41
N GLY A 126 5.63 5.19 8.32
CA GLY A 126 4.45 4.34 8.17
C GLY A 126 3.12 5.08 8.36
N HIS A 127 2.01 4.39 8.06
CA HIS A 127 0.67 4.97 8.05
C HIS A 127 0.21 5.55 9.39
N ALA A 128 0.49 4.89 10.52
CA ALA A 128 -0.03 5.33 11.82
C ALA A 128 0.52 6.71 12.26
N PRO A 129 1.84 6.98 12.16
CA PRO A 129 2.37 8.34 12.28
C PRO A 129 1.77 9.34 11.29
N THR A 130 1.57 8.96 10.02
CA THR A 130 0.94 9.83 9.00
C THR A 130 -0.49 10.23 9.36
N VAL A 131 -1.31 9.27 9.81
CA VAL A 131 -2.68 9.54 10.29
C VAL A 131 -2.65 10.48 11.49
N THR A 132 -1.71 10.27 12.42
CA THR A 132 -1.56 11.17 13.58
C THR A 132 -1.22 12.60 13.14
N ALA A 133 -0.30 12.76 12.19
CA ALA A 133 0.07 14.06 11.64
C ALA A 133 -1.11 14.76 10.95
N LEU A 134 -1.93 14.01 10.21
CA LEU A 134 -3.15 14.52 9.57
C LEU A 134 -4.17 15.00 10.61
N LEU A 135 -4.43 14.19 11.64
CA LEU A 135 -5.41 14.48 12.68
C LEU A 135 -4.99 15.62 13.62
N THR A 136 -3.68 15.84 13.78
CA THR A 136 -3.13 16.94 14.58
C THR A 136 -2.94 18.23 13.78
N GLY A 137 -3.14 18.18 12.45
CA GLY A 137 -2.96 19.31 11.55
C GLY A 137 -1.49 19.64 11.23
N GLU A 138 -0.55 18.76 11.60
CA GLU A 138 0.85 18.88 11.17
C GLU A 138 0.97 18.81 9.64
N VAL A 139 0.16 17.96 9.01
CA VAL A 139 -0.10 17.96 7.57
C VAL A 139 -1.60 18.11 7.31
N GLN A 140 -1.95 18.66 6.16
CA GLN A 140 -3.35 18.93 5.80
C GLN A 140 -3.94 17.82 4.95
N THR A 141 -3.10 17.12 4.19
CA THR A 141 -3.49 15.97 3.38
C THR A 141 -2.63 14.76 3.68
N ALA A 142 -3.12 13.60 3.27
CA ALA A 142 -2.35 12.37 3.22
C ALA A 142 -2.69 11.61 1.93
N THR A 143 -1.81 10.72 1.51
CA THR A 143 -2.10 9.75 0.47
C THR A 143 -1.94 8.35 1.03
N LEU A 144 -3.04 7.76 1.49
CA LEU A 144 -3.04 6.46 2.18
C LEU A 144 -4.05 5.52 1.52
N PRO A 145 -3.93 4.21 1.73
CA PRO A 145 -5.07 3.31 1.52
C PRO A 145 -6.20 3.62 2.53
N ILE A 146 -7.39 3.06 2.31
CA ILE A 146 -8.58 3.36 3.12
C ILE A 146 -8.56 2.81 4.55
N PRO A 147 -8.11 1.57 4.84
CA PRO A 147 -8.18 1.01 6.19
C PRO A 147 -7.67 1.90 7.33
N PRO A 148 -6.47 2.54 7.25
CA PRO A 148 -5.96 3.37 8.35
C PRO A 148 -6.77 4.65 8.60
N ILE A 149 -7.61 5.08 7.66
CA ILE A 149 -8.38 6.33 7.77
C ILE A 149 -9.89 6.12 7.83
N LEU A 150 -10.37 4.89 7.66
CA LEU A 150 -11.79 4.61 7.48
C LEU A 150 -12.64 5.16 8.62
N GLU A 151 -12.26 4.92 9.87
CA GLU A 151 -13.04 5.40 11.03
C GLU A 151 -13.11 6.94 11.07
N HIS A 152 -12.02 7.63 10.67
CA HIS A 152 -11.97 9.09 10.61
C HIS A 152 -12.77 9.68 9.46
N ALA A 153 -12.83 8.96 8.34
CA ALA A 153 -13.67 9.28 7.19
C ALA A 153 -15.16 9.14 7.54
N LEU A 154 -15.54 8.02 8.17
CA LEU A 154 -16.92 7.79 8.62
C LEU A 154 -17.35 8.77 9.71
N ALA A 155 -16.41 9.22 10.56
CA ALA A 155 -16.66 10.24 11.57
C ALA A 155 -16.74 11.67 11.00
N GLY A 156 -16.37 11.89 9.73
CA GLY A 156 -16.32 13.21 9.09
C GLY A 156 -15.19 14.11 9.57
N THR A 157 -14.21 13.57 10.29
CA THR A 157 -13.01 14.31 10.72
C THR A 157 -11.96 14.42 9.60
N VAL A 158 -12.05 13.54 8.62
CA VAL A 158 -11.21 13.51 7.43
C VAL A 158 -12.11 13.27 6.22
N ASN A 159 -11.90 14.02 5.14
CA ASN A 159 -12.58 13.78 3.88
C ASN A 159 -11.66 12.95 2.96
N VAL A 160 -12.23 12.00 2.24
CA VAL A 160 -11.54 11.29 1.15
C VAL A 160 -12.04 11.89 -0.16
N LEU A 161 -11.13 12.51 -0.92
CA LEU A 161 -11.47 13.27 -2.13
C LEU A 161 -11.50 12.41 -3.40
N GLY A 162 -10.86 11.25 -3.36
CA GLY A 162 -10.84 10.31 -4.47
C GLY A 162 -10.07 9.05 -4.15
N VAL A 163 -10.47 7.96 -4.81
CA VAL A 163 -9.81 6.65 -4.75
C VAL A 163 -9.22 6.32 -6.12
N ALA A 164 -7.96 5.87 -6.16
CA ALA A 164 -7.23 5.48 -7.36
C ALA A 164 -7.53 4.03 -7.75
N ALA A 165 -8.82 3.77 -8.02
CA ALA A 165 -9.34 2.47 -8.39
C ALA A 165 -10.30 2.59 -9.58
N GLU A 166 -10.57 1.44 -10.21
CA GLU A 166 -11.61 1.33 -11.25
C GLU A 166 -13.02 1.52 -10.68
N GLU A 167 -13.24 1.03 -9.46
CA GLU A 167 -14.53 1.06 -8.78
C GLU A 167 -14.40 1.74 -7.42
N ARG A 168 -15.52 2.26 -6.91
CA ARG A 168 -15.56 2.91 -5.59
C ARG A 168 -15.26 1.91 -4.49
N HIS A 169 -14.68 2.42 -3.41
CA HIS A 169 -14.43 1.61 -2.22
C HIS A 169 -15.76 1.18 -1.56
N PRO A 170 -15.98 -0.12 -1.26
CA PRO A 170 -17.27 -0.61 -0.74
C PRO A 170 -17.70 0.03 0.59
N GLN A 171 -16.74 0.37 1.46
CA GLN A 171 -17.03 1.05 2.73
C GLN A 171 -17.24 2.57 2.60
N LEU A 172 -16.91 3.16 1.44
CA LEU A 172 -17.08 4.59 1.17
C LEU A 172 -17.76 4.80 -0.19
N PRO A 173 -19.00 4.28 -0.38
CA PRO A 173 -19.65 4.26 -1.70
C PRO A 173 -19.99 5.66 -2.24
N ASP A 174 -20.04 6.67 -1.37
CA ASP A 174 -20.28 8.06 -1.75
C ASP A 174 -19.00 8.77 -2.24
N VAL A 175 -17.81 8.21 -1.96
CA VAL A 175 -16.53 8.76 -2.41
C VAL A 175 -16.28 8.29 -3.85
N PRO A 176 -16.17 9.21 -4.82
CA PRO A 176 -15.92 8.86 -6.20
C PRO A 176 -14.48 8.35 -6.41
N THR A 177 -14.27 7.56 -7.46
CA THR A 177 -12.92 7.31 -7.95
C THR A 177 -12.35 8.55 -8.63
N PHE A 178 -11.05 8.61 -8.85
CA PHE A 178 -10.47 9.67 -9.69
C PHE A 178 -10.96 9.59 -11.13
N LYS A 179 -11.20 8.37 -11.66
CA LYS A 179 -11.72 8.16 -13.03
C LYS A 179 -13.12 8.74 -13.21
N GLU A 180 -14.01 8.55 -12.22
CA GLU A 180 -15.34 9.18 -12.22
C GLU A 180 -15.27 10.72 -12.20
N GLN A 181 -14.17 11.27 -11.70
CA GLN A 181 -13.90 12.71 -11.63
C GLN A 181 -13.11 13.22 -12.84
N GLY A 182 -12.85 12.37 -13.85
CA GLY A 182 -12.19 12.75 -15.10
C GLY A 182 -10.67 12.61 -15.12
N TYR A 183 -10.06 12.00 -14.10
CA TYR A 183 -8.62 11.78 -14.00
C TYR A 183 -8.29 10.30 -14.15
N ASP A 184 -7.49 9.95 -15.14
CA ASP A 184 -7.11 8.56 -15.42
C ASP A 184 -5.95 8.12 -14.52
N VAL A 185 -6.27 7.70 -13.30
CA VAL A 185 -5.30 7.17 -12.35
C VAL A 185 -5.87 5.97 -11.60
N VAL A 186 -5.13 4.87 -11.70
CA VAL A 186 -5.34 3.65 -10.93
C VAL A 186 -3.98 3.26 -10.37
N VAL A 187 -3.89 3.18 -9.05
CA VAL A 187 -2.68 2.75 -8.34
C VAL A 187 -3.10 2.14 -7.01
N ASN A 188 -2.64 0.92 -6.76
CA ASN A 188 -2.96 0.18 -5.56
C ASN A 188 -1.70 -0.32 -4.86
N ASP A 189 -1.81 -0.43 -3.54
CA ASP A 189 -0.99 -1.33 -2.76
C ASP A 189 -1.69 -2.70 -2.72
N PHE A 190 -1.01 -3.69 -2.18
CA PHE A 190 -1.55 -5.01 -1.95
C PHE A 190 -0.98 -5.59 -0.66
N VAL A 191 -1.69 -6.57 -0.11
CA VAL A 191 -1.21 -7.38 0.99
C VAL A 191 -1.02 -8.80 0.51
N MET A 192 0.20 -9.31 0.67
CA MET A 192 0.57 -10.68 0.35
C MET A 192 1.33 -11.28 1.53
N LEU A 193 1.05 -12.55 1.84
CA LEU A 193 1.88 -13.32 2.76
C LEU A 193 2.93 -14.08 1.96
N VAL A 194 4.18 -13.92 2.36
CA VAL A 194 5.35 -14.50 1.70
C VAL A 194 6.19 -15.29 2.68
N ALA A 195 6.93 -16.29 2.21
CA ALA A 195 7.95 -17.01 2.95
C ALA A 195 9.33 -16.75 2.34
N PRO A 196 10.44 -17.12 3.00
CA PRO A 196 11.75 -17.16 2.35
C PRO A 196 11.71 -18.16 1.18
N SER A 197 12.46 -17.86 0.12
CA SER A 197 12.59 -18.76 -1.03
C SER A 197 13.12 -20.15 -0.63
N GLY A 198 12.61 -21.20 -1.30
CA GLY A 198 13.05 -22.58 -1.07
C GLY A 198 12.23 -23.35 -0.05
N LEU A 199 10.99 -22.93 0.22
CA LEU A 199 10.05 -23.62 1.10
C LEU A 199 9.77 -25.05 0.57
N PRO A 200 9.80 -26.10 1.41
CA PRO A 200 9.36 -27.44 1.01
C PRO A 200 7.90 -27.44 0.53
N ASP A 201 7.60 -28.20 -0.52
CA ASP A 201 6.27 -28.22 -1.15
C ASP A 201 5.14 -28.55 -0.17
N ASP A 202 5.38 -29.48 0.77
CA ASP A 202 4.41 -29.87 1.80
C ASP A 202 4.18 -28.77 2.84
N VAL A 203 5.23 -28.02 3.19
CA VAL A 203 5.13 -26.85 4.07
C VAL A 203 4.37 -25.72 3.38
N ARG A 204 4.68 -25.43 2.09
CA ARG A 204 3.96 -24.43 1.30
C ARG A 204 2.46 -24.75 1.23
N ALA A 205 2.12 -25.98 0.86
CA ALA A 205 0.73 -26.41 0.76
C ALA A 205 -0.02 -26.30 2.09
N THR A 206 0.64 -26.66 3.21
CA THR A 206 0.06 -26.53 4.55
C THR A 206 -0.22 -25.07 4.92
N LEU A 207 0.71 -24.16 4.63
CA LEU A 207 0.53 -22.74 4.89
C LEU A 207 -0.57 -22.15 4.00
N GLU A 208 -0.54 -22.43 2.71
CA GLU A 208 -1.53 -21.95 1.74
C GLU A 208 -2.95 -22.38 2.16
N GLU A 209 -3.17 -23.67 2.44
CA GLU A 209 -4.47 -24.19 2.85
C GLU A 209 -4.97 -23.51 4.13
N GLY A 210 -4.12 -23.42 5.16
CA GLY A 210 -4.49 -22.82 6.45
C GLY A 210 -4.78 -21.32 6.34
N LEU A 211 -3.99 -20.59 5.54
CA LEU A 211 -4.15 -19.16 5.35
C LEU A 211 -5.40 -18.86 4.51
N LEU A 212 -5.63 -19.55 3.39
CA LEU A 212 -6.85 -19.38 2.60
C LEU A 212 -8.11 -19.69 3.40
N ALA A 213 -8.12 -20.81 4.13
CA ALA A 213 -9.24 -21.15 5.01
C ALA A 213 -9.51 -20.08 6.08
N THR A 214 -8.46 -19.39 6.55
CA THR A 214 -8.59 -18.27 7.48
C THR A 214 -9.19 -17.05 6.79
N LEU A 215 -8.68 -16.67 5.61
CA LEU A 215 -9.14 -15.53 4.82
C LEU A 215 -10.61 -15.68 4.39
N GLU A 216 -11.07 -16.91 4.18
CA GLU A 216 -12.45 -17.23 3.81
C GLU A 216 -13.39 -17.41 5.02
N SER A 217 -12.86 -17.41 6.24
CA SER A 217 -13.69 -17.61 7.44
C SER A 217 -14.59 -16.41 7.71
N GLU A 218 -15.83 -16.66 8.16
CA GLU A 218 -16.80 -15.61 8.49
C GLU A 218 -16.25 -14.60 9.51
N ALA A 219 -15.48 -15.08 10.50
CA ALA A 219 -14.88 -14.22 11.49
C ALA A 219 -13.85 -13.26 10.89
N PHE A 220 -13.03 -13.74 9.94
CA PHE A 220 -12.03 -12.90 9.27
C PHE A 220 -12.68 -11.95 8.27
N THR A 221 -13.58 -12.42 7.41
CA THR A 221 -14.25 -11.57 6.42
C THR A 221 -15.06 -10.46 7.08
N ALA A 222 -15.80 -10.75 8.16
CA ALA A 222 -16.51 -9.71 8.93
C ALA A 222 -15.55 -8.70 9.57
N ALA A 223 -14.39 -9.13 10.05
CA ALA A 223 -13.38 -8.24 10.59
C ALA A 223 -12.74 -7.38 9.48
N ALA A 224 -12.40 -7.99 8.34
CA ALA A 224 -11.82 -7.33 7.18
C ALA A 224 -12.76 -6.24 6.63
N ASP A 225 -14.04 -6.57 6.43
CA ASP A 225 -15.07 -5.63 5.99
C ASP A 225 -15.20 -4.44 6.93
N LYS A 226 -15.27 -4.72 8.24
CA LYS A 226 -15.37 -3.68 9.28
C LYS A 226 -14.16 -2.73 9.26
N ASN A 227 -12.98 -3.23 8.90
CA ASN A 227 -11.75 -2.43 8.82
C ASN A 227 -11.48 -1.89 7.40
N GLY A 228 -12.39 -2.11 6.45
CA GLY A 228 -12.28 -1.59 5.08
C GLY A 228 -11.23 -2.26 4.22
N MET A 229 -10.84 -3.49 4.52
CA MET A 229 -9.98 -4.26 3.62
C MET A 229 -10.80 -4.73 2.40
N MET A 230 -10.24 -4.58 1.20
CA MET A 230 -10.83 -5.16 0.00
C MET A 230 -10.22 -6.54 -0.24
N LEU A 231 -10.80 -7.57 0.38
CA LEU A 231 -10.29 -8.93 0.30
C LEU A 231 -10.32 -9.48 -1.14
N ARG A 232 -9.18 -10.05 -1.55
CA ARG A 232 -9.01 -10.80 -2.80
C ARG A 232 -8.12 -12.03 -2.53
N PRO A 233 -8.62 -13.03 -1.78
CA PRO A 233 -7.82 -14.19 -1.42
C PRO A 233 -7.43 -14.98 -2.68
N LEU A 234 -6.13 -15.17 -2.89
CA LEU A 234 -5.58 -16.01 -3.96
C LEU A 234 -4.52 -16.95 -3.41
N GLY A 235 -4.48 -18.18 -3.92
CA GLY A 235 -3.45 -19.16 -3.61
C GLY A 235 -2.07 -18.80 -4.20
N ALA A 236 -1.07 -19.61 -3.89
CA ALA A 236 0.34 -19.32 -4.12
C ALA A 236 0.68 -19.06 -5.60
N GLU A 237 0.15 -19.88 -6.52
CA GLU A 237 0.38 -19.73 -7.97
C GLU A 237 -0.15 -18.39 -8.49
N ALA A 238 -1.39 -18.05 -8.13
CA ALA A 238 -2.00 -16.79 -8.54
C ALA A 238 -1.33 -15.60 -7.82
N ALA A 239 -0.96 -15.73 -6.56
CA ALA A 239 -0.21 -14.70 -5.83
C ALA A 239 1.15 -14.41 -6.50
N ALA A 240 1.86 -15.44 -6.99
CA ALA A 240 3.10 -15.26 -7.73
C ALA A 240 2.88 -14.53 -9.07
N ALA A 241 1.79 -14.86 -9.79
CA ALA A 241 1.43 -14.14 -11.00
C ALA A 241 1.11 -12.66 -10.73
N GLU A 242 0.43 -12.36 -9.62
CA GLU A 242 0.17 -10.98 -9.19
C GLU A 242 1.46 -10.23 -8.83
N LEU A 243 2.40 -10.86 -8.13
CA LEU A 243 3.70 -10.25 -7.82
C LEU A 243 4.46 -9.87 -9.10
N ALA A 244 4.47 -10.77 -10.09
CA ALA A 244 5.08 -10.49 -11.39
C ALA A 244 4.39 -9.33 -12.13
N ALA A 245 3.05 -9.28 -12.10
CA ALA A 245 2.29 -8.18 -12.71
C ALA A 245 2.57 -6.83 -12.03
N GLN A 246 2.74 -6.83 -10.71
CA GLN A 246 3.14 -5.64 -9.94
C GLN A 246 4.55 -5.17 -10.34
N GLU A 247 5.49 -6.10 -10.52
CA GLU A 247 6.84 -5.78 -11.01
C GLU A 247 6.81 -5.14 -12.42
N GLU A 248 6.00 -5.67 -13.34
CA GLU A 248 5.83 -5.11 -14.69
C GLU A 248 5.21 -3.71 -14.69
N THR A 249 4.34 -3.43 -13.72
CA THR A 249 3.62 -2.15 -13.60
C THR A 249 4.47 -1.09 -12.90
N VAL A 250 5.17 -1.47 -11.83
CA VAL A 250 5.88 -0.54 -10.93
C VAL A 250 7.22 -0.13 -11.51
N TYR A 251 7.96 -1.03 -12.17
CA TYR A 251 9.28 -0.71 -12.70
C TYR A 251 9.26 0.50 -13.66
N PRO A 252 8.41 0.53 -14.72
CA PRO A 252 8.37 1.67 -15.66
C PRO A 252 7.98 2.98 -14.98
N LEU A 253 7.12 2.89 -13.95
CA LEU A 253 6.67 4.05 -13.18
C LEU A 253 7.83 4.71 -12.44
N LEU A 254 8.66 3.90 -11.78
CA LEU A 254 9.83 4.36 -11.04
C LEU A 254 10.94 4.82 -11.99
N GLU A 255 11.15 4.10 -13.10
CA GLU A 255 12.19 4.43 -14.08
C GLU A 255 11.94 5.80 -14.72
N ARG A 256 10.71 6.07 -15.16
CA ARG A 256 10.34 7.38 -15.75
C ARG A 256 10.57 8.54 -14.78
N ARG A 257 10.56 8.28 -13.47
CA ARG A 257 10.82 9.27 -12.41
C ARG A 257 12.28 9.37 -12.00
N GLY A 258 13.18 8.56 -12.58
CA GLY A 258 14.58 8.50 -12.16
C GLY A 258 14.75 7.96 -10.74
N LEU A 259 13.81 7.11 -10.29
CA LEU A 259 13.79 6.53 -8.94
C LEU A 259 14.47 5.16 -8.86
N VAL A 260 14.65 4.48 -9.99
CA VAL A 260 15.38 3.21 -10.07
C VAL A 260 16.87 3.48 -9.83
N ALA A 261 17.50 2.69 -8.96
CA ALA A 261 18.93 2.79 -8.71
C ALA A 261 19.73 2.42 -9.98
N GLU A 262 20.84 3.12 -10.24
CA GLU A 262 21.63 2.93 -11.46
C GLU A 262 22.07 1.46 -11.64
N GLU A 263 22.38 0.77 -10.53
CA GLU A 263 22.80 -0.63 -10.51
C GLU A 263 21.67 -1.62 -10.87
N LEU A 264 20.42 -1.18 -10.81
CA LEU A 264 19.22 -2.00 -10.98
C LEU A 264 18.45 -1.65 -12.27
N LEU A 265 19.01 -0.76 -13.11
CA LEU A 265 18.45 -0.46 -14.42
C LEU A 265 18.48 -1.72 -15.31
N ARG A 266 17.32 -2.03 -15.90
CA ARG A 266 17.19 -3.08 -16.91
C ARG A 266 17.77 -2.57 -18.24
N ASN A 267 18.59 -3.38 -18.90
CA ASN A 267 19.18 -3.07 -20.21
C ASN A 267 18.21 -3.39 -21.36
#